data_AF-A0AA94EM87-F1
#
_entry.id   AF-A0AA94EM87-F1
#
_cell.length_a   1.000
_cell.length_b   1.000
_cell.length_c   1.000
_cell.angle_alpha   90.00
_cell.angle_beta   90.00
_cell.angle_gamma   90.00
#
_symmetry.space_group_name_H-M   'P 1'
#
loop_
_entity.id
_entity.type
_entity.pdbx_description
1 polymer ?
#
loop_
_entity_poly.entity_id
_entity_poly.type
_entity_poly.pdbx_seq_one_letter_code
_entity_poly.pdbx_strand_id
1 'polypeptide(L)' 'MTTIIKDTFTSGAQVSMEMDKDEGELFVFHCPAGQGCKVSKWPLDSYHMPIAMAHYTECCAAETA' A
#
# COMPACT_ATOMS: atom_id res chain seq x y z
N MET A 1 -8.75 14.69 3.97
CA MET A 1 -9.64 13.52 3.75
C MET A 1 -8.77 12.35 3.34
N THR A 2 -8.84 11.25 4.08
CA THR A 2 -8.03 10.06 3.84
C THR A 2 -8.85 8.96 3.18
N THR A 3 -8.31 8.35 2.12
CA THR A 3 -8.90 7.16 1.48
C THR A 3 -7.97 5.97 1.73
N ILE A 4 -8.52 4.86 2.22
CA ILE A 4 -7.75 3.65 2.50
C ILE A 4 -8.29 2.48 1.68
N ILE A 5 -7.41 1.78 0.97
CA ILE A 5 -7.66 0.51 0.29
C ILE A 5 -6.88 -0.56 1.06
N LYS A 6 -7.49 -1.71 1.34
CA LYS A 6 -6.89 -2.74 2.17
C LYS A 6 -7.26 -4.14 1.69
N ASP A 7 -6.24 -4.97 1.53
CA ASP A 7 -6.33 -6.40 1.27
C ASP A 7 -5.74 -7.18 2.45
N THR A 8 -6.43 -8.25 2.85
CA THR A 8 -6.01 -9.16 3.92
C THR A 8 -5.96 -10.58 3.37
N PHE A 9 -4.87 -11.30 3.63
CA PHE A 9 -4.58 -12.59 3.03
C PHE A 9 -4.73 -13.74 4.03
N THR A 10 -5.06 -14.94 3.55
CA THR A 10 -5.19 -16.15 4.38
C THR A 10 -3.88 -16.59 5.01
N SER A 11 -2.74 -16.17 4.43
CA SER A 11 -1.40 -16.31 5.01
C SER A 11 -1.23 -15.54 6.33
N GLY A 12 -2.13 -14.60 6.62
CA GLY A 12 -2.03 -13.65 7.74
C GLY A 12 -1.34 -12.34 7.35
N ALA A 13 -0.93 -12.18 6.08
CA ALA A 13 -0.39 -10.93 5.58
C ALA A 13 -1.48 -9.87 5.33
N GLN A 14 -1.06 -8.62 5.29
CA GLN A 14 -1.90 -7.46 5.02
C GLN A 14 -1.20 -6.48 4.10
N VAL A 15 -1.90 -6.02 3.08
CA VAL A 15 -1.43 -4.95 2.20
C VAL A 15 -2.47 -3.84 2.21
N SER A 16 -2.06 -2.59 2.41
CA SER A 16 -2.96 -1.44 2.35
C SER A 16 -2.33 -0.26 1.66
N MET A 17 -3.14 0.51 0.95
CA MET A 17 -2.78 1.81 0.43
C MET A 17 -3.59 2.89 1.14
N GLU A 18 -2.92 3.94 1.57
CA GLU A 18 -3.53 5.12 2.17
C GLU A 18 -3.21 6.36 1.33
N MET A 19 -4.24 7.13 0.99
CA MET A 19 -4.11 8.40 0.28
C MET A 19 -4.54 9.52 1.23
N ASP A 20 -3.60 10.34 1.68
CA ASP A 20 -3.87 11.56 2.44
C ASP A 20 -3.94 12.76 1.49
N LYS A 21 -5.14 13.26 1.24
CA LYS A 21 -5.35 14.41 0.35
C LYS A 21 -5.01 15.75 1.02
N ASP A 22 -4.96 15.80 2.34
CA ASP A 22 -4.70 17.06 3.05
C ASP A 22 -3.19 17.30 3.13
N GLU A 23 -2.42 16.23 3.40
CA GLU A 23 -0.96 16.28 3.42
C GLU A 23 -0.34 16.07 2.03
N GLY A 24 -1.12 15.60 1.06
CA GLY A 24 -0.63 15.33 -0.30
C GLY A 24 0.32 14.14 -0.33
N GLU A 25 -0.01 13.07 0.40
CA GLU A 25 0.85 11.90 0.57
C GLU A 25 0.13 10.59 0.22
N LEU A 26 0.90 9.64 -0.31
CA LEU A 26 0.50 8.28 -0.65
C LEU A 26 1.37 7.31 0.15
N PHE A 27 0.74 6.35 0.81
CA PHE A 27 1.42 5.31 1.55
C PHE A 27 0.98 3.94 1.06
N VAL A 28 1.92 3.02 0.91
CA VAL A 28 1.65 1.59 0.73
C VAL A 28 2.29 0.84 1.88
N PHE A 29 1.48 0.08 2.59
CA PHE A 29 1.87 -0.78 3.70
C PHE A 29 1.84 -2.22 3.21
N HIS A 30 2.94 -2.93 3.41
CA HIS A 30 3.06 -4.35 3.20
C HIS A 30 3.50 -5.01 4.49
N CYS A 31 2.60 -5.78 5.11
CA CYS A 31 2.82 -6.47 6.37
C CYS A 31 2.74 -7.98 6.13
N PRO A 32 3.85 -8.66 5.79
CA PRO A 32 3.88 -10.11 5.69
C PRO A 32 3.62 -10.76 7.06
N ALA A 33 3.05 -11.97 7.06
CA ALA A 33 2.77 -12.69 8.29
C ALA A 33 4.04 -12.95 9.12
N GLY A 34 4.01 -12.56 10.40
CA GLY A 34 5.15 -12.73 11.32
C GLY A 34 6.33 -11.80 11.06
N GLN A 35 6.20 -10.81 10.17
CA GLN A 35 7.22 -9.80 9.88
C GLN A 35 6.70 -8.39 10.22
N GLY A 36 7.62 -7.42 10.31
CA GLY A 36 7.26 -6.02 10.45
C GLY A 36 6.66 -5.45 9.15
N CYS A 37 5.79 -4.45 9.28
CA CYS A 37 5.23 -3.74 8.13
C CYS A 37 6.30 -2.89 7.44
N LYS A 38 6.45 -3.09 6.14
CA LYS A 38 7.21 -2.20 5.25
C LYS A 38 6.27 -1.10 4.76
N VAL A 39 6.72 0.13 4.89
CA VAL A 39 5.94 1.31 4.48
C VAL A 39 6.72 2.03 3.40
N SER A 40 6.07 2.22 2.26
CA SER A 40 6.60 3.00 1.15
C SER A 40 5.75 4.26 1.03
N LYS A 41 6.42 5.41 0.91
CA LYS A 41 5.78 6.75 0.87
C LYS A 41 6.10 7.44 -0.44
N TRP A 42 5.09 8.10 -1.02
CA TRP A 42 5.20 8.93 -2.21
C TRP A 42 4.42 10.24 -2.08
N PRO A 43 4.77 11.26 -2.87
CA PRO A 43 3.90 12.42 -3.06
C PRO A 43 2.58 12.02 -3.73
N LEU A 44 1.47 12.65 -3.35
CA LEU A 44 0.17 12.52 -4.01
C LEU A 44 0.12 13.46 -5.22
N ASP A 45 0.73 13.03 -6.31
CA ASP A 45 0.64 13.69 -7.60
C ASP A 45 0.35 12.68 -8.72
N SER A 46 0.01 13.19 -9.91
CA SER A 46 -0.36 12.37 -11.06
C SER A 46 0.77 11.48 -11.58
N TYR A 47 2.03 11.79 -11.24
CA TYR A 47 3.19 11.02 -11.65
C TYR A 47 3.44 9.83 -10.70
N HIS A 48 3.32 10.05 -9.40
CA HIS A 48 3.58 9.03 -8.38
C HIS A 48 2.38 8.14 -8.07
N MET A 49 1.15 8.61 -8.27
CA MET A 49 -0.06 7.80 -8.07
C MET A 49 -0.04 6.46 -8.84
N PRO A 50 0.28 6.40 -10.15
CA PRO A 50 0.38 5.11 -10.85
C PRO A 50 1.51 4.23 -10.33
N ILE A 51 2.61 4.82 -9.83
CA ILE A 51 3.74 4.08 -9.25
C ILE A 51 3.33 3.43 -7.93
N ALA A 52 2.67 4.18 -7.05
CA ALA A 52 2.14 3.64 -5.79
C ALA A 52 1.12 2.52 -6.05
N MET A 53 0.25 2.67 -7.05
CA MET A 53 -0.72 1.63 -7.46
C MET A 53 -0.06 0.37 -8.00
N ALA A 54 0.99 0.52 -8.82
CA ALA A 54 1.77 -0.60 -9.30
C ALA A 54 2.43 -1.34 -8.14
N HIS A 55 3.07 -0.62 -7.21
CA HIS A 55 3.71 -1.21 -6.04
C HIS A 55 2.72 -1.93 -5.12
N TYR A 56 1.55 -1.34 -4.88
CA TYR A 56 0.47 -2.01 -4.14
C TYR A 56 0.08 -3.34 -4.79
N THR A 57 -0.08 -3.34 -6.11
CA THR A 57 -0.44 -4.55 -6.87
C THR A 57 0.65 -5.61 -6.79
N GLU A 58 1.93 -5.22 -6.85
CA GLU A 58 3.07 -6.12 -6.66
C GLU A 58 3.08 -6.75 -5.27
N CYS A 59 2.84 -5.94 -4.22
CA CYS A 59 2.73 -6.44 -2.84
C CYS A 59 1.57 -7.44 -2.69
N CYS A 60 0.41 -7.16 -3.27
CA CYS A 60 -0.72 -8.10 -3.26
C CYS A 60 -0.38 -9.39 -4.01
N ALA A 61 0.24 -9.28 -5.20
CA ALA A 61 0.63 -10.44 -5.99
C ALA A 61 1.60 -11.37 -5.24
N ALA A 62 2.55 -10.79 -4.51
CA ALA A 62 3.51 -11.52 -3.70
C ALA A 62 2.86 -12.33 -2.56
N GLU A 63 1.75 -11.86 -1.99
CA GLU A 63 1.01 -12.55 -0.92
C GLU A 63 -0.04 -13.54 -1.44
N THR A 64 -0.40 -13.47 -2.73
CA THR A 64 -1.29 -14.44 -3.39
C THR A 64 -0.57 -15.63 -4.04
N ALA A 65 0.75 -15.56 -4.21
CA ALA A 65 1.57 -16.60 -4.83
C ALA A 65 1.88 -17.75 -3.87
#